data_AF-A0A7H0YFB8-F1
#
_entry.id   AF-A0A7H0YFB8-F1
#
_cell.length_a   1.000
_cell.length_b   1.000
_cell.length_c   1.000
_cell.angle_alpha   90.00
_cell.angle_beta   90.00
_cell.angle_gamma   90.00
#
_symmetry.space_group_name_H-M   'P 1'
#
loop_
_entity.id
_entity.type
_entity.pdbx_description
1 polymer ?
#
loop_
_entity_poly.entity_id
_entity_poly.type
_entity_poly.pdbx_seq_one_letter_code
_entity_poly.pdbx_strand_id
1 'polypeptide(L)'
;MEISLILEAVKSQIRIVLTSPIDISQSSRIEPGKLVSFGISPNTSGATGFIDESAMLDLQGNLSSLTGTVPISQVVPLCVEVSWEITDENGNTAVEGIDYIAPNGLSANNVSLIFLPPYITELSSDPNLMTSFKPKLYLVKARVTVRAGGNNLDTQLSHPVSVLPLEIPSIIAAFAHKHFASFIRGRAIVLVPPNSVIRSTKRLFETLINIKNQVAACSVVTDYFLLKQTLDLLIDALISSPEPQIWVGKEFNLNEIPYGDADFPWANQIDSFMFLSLPGRTASFSNGVRSNAQGAFRITLDVNHQNSYVLCRSLQYKKPATEPFNTELSILHDPVDDTFSNRIEKITFEESKP
;
A
#
# COMPACT_ATOMS: atom_id res chain seq x y z
N MET A 1 -44.25 3.10 -29.75
CA MET A 1 -43.46 3.74 -28.67
C MET A 1 -42.00 3.73 -29.04
N GLU A 2 -41.32 4.85 -28.84
CA GLU A 2 -39.95 5.02 -29.33
C GLU A 2 -38.95 4.35 -28.38
N ILE A 3 -38.05 3.53 -28.94
CA ILE A 3 -36.92 2.89 -28.24
C ILE A 3 -36.09 3.92 -27.43
N SER A 4 -36.11 5.19 -27.85
CA SER A 4 -35.53 6.33 -27.14
C SER A 4 -36.01 6.47 -25.69
N LEU A 5 -37.30 6.24 -25.40
CA LEU A 5 -37.86 6.37 -24.05
C LEU A 5 -37.36 5.27 -23.10
N ILE A 6 -37.19 4.05 -23.63
CA ILE A 6 -36.63 2.93 -22.87
C ILE A 6 -35.16 3.21 -22.53
N LEU A 7 -34.38 3.70 -23.51
CA LEU A 7 -32.98 4.05 -23.31
C LEU A 7 -32.81 5.17 -22.27
N GLU A 8 -33.61 6.23 -22.32
CA GLU A 8 -33.58 7.32 -21.33
C GLU A 8 -34.01 6.85 -19.92
N ALA A 9 -35.00 5.95 -19.82
CA ALA A 9 -35.36 5.36 -18.53
C ALA A 9 -34.20 4.55 -17.93
N VAL A 10 -33.52 3.73 -18.74
CA VAL A 10 -32.34 2.95 -18.32
C VAL A 10 -31.20 3.90 -17.89
N LYS A 11 -30.93 4.95 -18.66
CA LYS A 11 -29.93 5.98 -18.34
C LYS A 11 -30.10 6.57 -16.95
N SER A 12 -31.34 6.88 -16.57
CA SER A 12 -31.66 7.52 -15.29
C SER A 12 -31.38 6.62 -14.07
N GLN A 13 -31.29 5.30 -14.29
CA GLN A 13 -31.09 4.30 -13.24
C GLN A 13 -29.65 3.79 -13.17
N ILE A 14 -28.88 3.98 -14.24
CA ILE A 14 -27.49 3.52 -14.35
C ILE A 14 -26.60 4.28 -13.35
N ARG A 15 -25.88 3.52 -12.52
CA ARG A 15 -24.93 4.04 -11.53
C ARG A 15 -23.74 3.09 -11.35
N ILE A 16 -22.59 3.65 -10.97
CA ILE A 16 -21.44 2.85 -10.53
C ILE A 16 -21.73 2.33 -9.12
N VAL A 17 -21.51 1.04 -8.91
CA VAL A 17 -21.63 0.39 -7.61
C VAL A 17 -20.30 -0.26 -7.24
N LEU A 18 -19.89 -0.06 -6.00
CA LEU A 18 -18.77 -0.76 -5.39
C LEU A 18 -19.18 -2.20 -5.10
N THR A 19 -18.51 -3.17 -5.70
CA THR A 19 -18.82 -4.61 -5.59
C THR A 19 -17.75 -5.38 -4.80
N SER A 20 -16.97 -4.65 -3.99
CA SER A 20 -15.86 -5.21 -3.21
C SER A 20 -16.30 -6.39 -2.33
N PRO A 21 -15.49 -7.45 -2.18
CA PRO A 21 -15.79 -8.58 -1.29
C PRO A 21 -15.66 -8.23 0.21
N ILE A 22 -15.20 -7.03 0.55
CA ILE A 22 -15.01 -6.55 1.92
C ILE A 22 -16.06 -5.46 2.16
N ASP A 23 -16.63 -5.41 3.37
CA ASP A 23 -17.50 -4.36 3.89
C ASP A 23 -16.81 -2.98 3.86
N ILE A 24 -16.57 -2.45 2.65
CA ILE A 24 -16.31 -1.03 2.40
C ILE A 24 -17.69 -0.38 2.45
N SER A 25 -18.33 -0.48 3.62
CA SER A 25 -19.56 0.21 3.90
C SER A 25 -19.23 1.71 3.90
N GLN A 26 -19.66 2.39 2.85
CA GLN A 26 -19.73 3.86 2.76
C GLN A 26 -18.44 4.67 2.70
N SER A 27 -17.25 4.10 2.93
CA SER A 27 -16.01 4.87 2.85
C SER A 27 -15.41 4.81 1.43
N SER A 28 -15.42 5.93 0.71
CA SER A 28 -14.61 6.12 -0.50
C SER A 28 -13.10 6.08 -0.25
N ARG A 29 -12.67 5.74 0.98
CA ARG A 29 -11.27 5.61 1.38
C ARG A 29 -10.78 4.18 1.15
N ILE A 30 -9.75 4.05 0.34
CA ILE A 30 -9.11 2.79 -0.02
C ILE A 30 -7.72 2.75 0.59
N GLU A 31 -7.43 1.71 1.36
CA GLU A 31 -6.05 1.39 1.77
C GLU A 31 -5.24 0.90 0.56
N PRO A 32 -3.95 1.25 0.47
CA PRO A 32 -3.08 0.71 -0.56
C PRO A 32 -3.09 -0.81 -0.64
N GLY A 33 -3.03 -1.34 -1.85
CA GLY A 33 -2.95 -2.78 -2.07
C GLY A 33 -4.27 -3.55 -1.87
N LYS A 34 -5.38 -2.87 -1.55
CA LYS A 34 -6.70 -3.53 -1.54
C LYS A 34 -7.25 -3.62 -2.96
N LEU A 35 -7.70 -4.83 -3.32
CA LEU A 35 -8.48 -5.04 -4.53
C LEU A 35 -9.88 -4.46 -4.35
N VAL A 36 -10.27 -3.54 -5.22
CA VAL A 36 -11.58 -2.91 -5.20
C VAL A 36 -12.23 -3.05 -6.56
N SER A 37 -13.49 -3.49 -6.56
CA SER A 37 -14.24 -3.75 -7.79
C SER A 37 -15.37 -2.75 -7.97
N PHE A 38 -15.56 -2.30 -9.20
CA PHE A 38 -16.63 -1.41 -9.63
C PHE A 38 -17.45 -2.10 -10.71
N GLY A 39 -18.77 -1.95 -10.63
CA GLY A 39 -19.69 -2.48 -11.62
C GLY A 39 -20.79 -1.48 -11.93
N ILE A 40 -21.55 -1.74 -12.99
CA ILE A 40 -22.72 -0.95 -13.35
C ILE A 40 -23.99 -1.60 -12.79
N SER A 41 -24.80 -0.80 -12.11
CA SER A 41 -26.12 -1.18 -11.63
C SER A 41 -27.21 -0.32 -12.29
N PRO A 42 -28.39 -0.88 -12.61
CA PRO A 42 -28.71 -2.30 -12.55
C PRO A 42 -27.85 -3.12 -13.54
N ASN A 43 -27.55 -4.37 -13.18
CA ASN A 43 -26.84 -5.26 -14.10
C ASN A 43 -27.79 -5.57 -15.27
N THR A 44 -27.59 -4.85 -16.37
CA THR A 44 -28.48 -4.79 -17.53
C THR A 44 -28.11 -5.82 -18.59
N SER A 45 -27.22 -6.77 -18.27
CA SER A 45 -27.02 -7.98 -19.06
C SER A 45 -28.24 -8.90 -18.92
N GLY A 46 -29.34 -8.53 -19.57
CA GLY A 46 -30.60 -9.25 -19.48
C GLY A 46 -31.72 -8.61 -20.29
N ALA A 47 -32.66 -9.45 -20.70
CA ALA A 47 -33.94 -9.07 -21.28
C ALA A 47 -34.73 -8.20 -20.29
N THR A 48 -34.80 -6.88 -20.50
CA THR A 48 -35.79 -6.06 -19.79
C THR A 48 -37.14 -6.31 -20.43
N GLY A 49 -38.00 -7.05 -19.71
CA GLY A 49 -39.38 -7.25 -20.11
C GLY A 49 -40.09 -5.90 -20.15
N PHE A 50 -40.68 -5.59 -21.29
CA PHE A 50 -41.40 -4.36 -21.49
C PHE A 50 -42.84 -4.69 -21.88
N ILE A 51 -43.81 -4.09 -21.19
CA ILE A 51 -45.23 -4.27 -21.47
C ILE A 51 -45.61 -3.24 -22.53
N ASP A 52 -45.81 -3.68 -23.78
CA ASP A 52 -46.28 -2.80 -24.83
C ASP A 52 -47.79 -2.59 -24.70
N GLU A 53 -48.18 -1.45 -24.12
CA GLU A 53 -49.57 -1.02 -24.02
C GLU A 53 -50.22 -0.78 -25.39
N SER A 54 -49.40 -0.61 -26.46
CA SER A 54 -49.89 -0.44 -27.84
C SER A 54 -50.01 -1.75 -28.62
N ALA A 55 -49.36 -2.82 -28.17
CA ALA A 55 -49.53 -4.17 -28.70
C ALA A 55 -50.53 -4.92 -27.83
N MET A 56 -51.81 -4.73 -28.12
CA MET A 56 -52.90 -5.43 -27.44
C MET A 56 -53.26 -6.69 -28.23
N LEU A 57 -53.20 -7.84 -27.57
CA LEU A 57 -53.65 -9.10 -28.16
C LEU A 57 -55.18 -9.16 -28.01
N ASP A 58 -55.90 -9.03 -29.12
CA ASP A 58 -57.36 -9.09 -29.13
C ASP A 58 -57.79 -10.56 -28.96
N LEU A 59 -58.25 -10.91 -27.76
CA LEU A 59 -58.72 -12.26 -27.44
C LEU A 59 -60.11 -12.48 -28.03
N GLN A 60 -60.18 -12.73 -29.34
CA GLN A 60 -61.43 -13.15 -29.98
C GLN A 60 -61.62 -14.66 -29.79
N GLY A 61 -62.23 -15.03 -28.65
CA GLY A 61 -62.66 -16.38 -28.32
C GLY A 61 -64.17 -16.45 -28.11
N ASN A 62 -64.83 -17.39 -28.79
CA ASN A 62 -66.28 -17.63 -28.78
C ASN A 62 -66.77 -18.30 -27.47
N LEU A 63 -66.40 -17.74 -26.31
CA LEU A 63 -66.97 -18.06 -25.00
C LEU A 63 -67.37 -16.76 -24.31
N SER A 64 -68.67 -16.60 -24.13
CA SER A 64 -69.41 -15.37 -23.89
C SER A 64 -69.20 -14.72 -22.50
N SER A 65 -68.01 -14.17 -22.19
CA SER A 65 -67.88 -13.13 -21.12
C SER A 65 -66.50 -12.50 -20.89
N LEU A 66 -65.43 -12.83 -21.61
CA LEU A 66 -64.12 -12.18 -21.41
C LEU A 66 -63.69 -11.39 -22.64
N THR A 67 -64.19 -10.17 -22.75
CA THR A 67 -63.56 -9.12 -23.56
C THR A 67 -62.52 -8.41 -22.71
N GLY A 68 -61.26 -8.51 -23.09
CA GLY A 68 -60.17 -7.84 -22.40
C GLY A 68 -58.94 -7.80 -23.29
N THR A 69 -58.26 -6.67 -23.26
CA THR A 69 -56.97 -6.49 -23.92
C THR A 69 -55.86 -6.97 -23.01
N VAL A 70 -55.13 -8.00 -23.42
CA VAL A 70 -53.92 -8.43 -22.70
C VAL A 70 -52.74 -7.68 -23.32
N PRO A 71 -51.97 -6.91 -22.54
CA PRO A 71 -50.81 -6.23 -23.08
C PRO A 71 -49.72 -7.26 -23.39
N ILE A 72 -49.13 -7.16 -24.58
CA ILE A 72 -48.08 -8.06 -25.02
C ILE A 72 -46.75 -7.59 -24.42
N SER A 73 -46.10 -8.45 -23.66
CA SER A 73 -44.74 -8.19 -23.20
C SER A 73 -43.78 -8.43 -24.36
N GLN A 74 -43.22 -7.35 -24.92
CA GLN A 74 -42.13 -7.44 -25.88
C GLN A 74 -40.81 -7.36 -25.12
N VAL A 75 -39.96 -8.35 -25.32
CA VAL A 75 -38.62 -8.38 -24.76
C VAL A 75 -37.69 -7.65 -25.73
N VAL A 76 -37.24 -6.46 -25.36
CA VAL A 76 -36.18 -5.77 -26.11
C VAL A 76 -34.84 -6.20 -25.52
N PRO A 77 -33.97 -6.89 -26.29
CA PRO A 77 -32.65 -7.25 -25.79
C PRO A 77 -31.80 -5.97 -25.63
N LEU A 78 -31.29 -5.75 -24.42
CA LEU A 78 -30.34 -4.70 -24.11
C LEU A 78 -28.92 -5.26 -24.18
N CYS A 79 -28.04 -4.53 -24.85
CA CYS A 79 -26.60 -4.78 -24.80
C CYS A 79 -25.94 -3.57 -24.12
N VAL A 80 -25.10 -3.82 -23.12
CA VAL A 80 -24.37 -2.79 -22.40
C VAL A 80 -22.88 -3.05 -22.53
N GLU A 81 -22.18 -2.07 -23.07
CA GLU A 81 -20.72 -2.03 -23.18
C GLU A 81 -20.21 -0.98 -22.19
N VAL A 82 -19.16 -1.32 -21.44
CA VAL A 82 -18.55 -0.43 -20.46
C VAL A 82 -17.06 -0.33 -20.72
N SER A 83 -16.55 0.90 -20.79
CA SER A 83 -15.12 1.20 -20.79
C SER A 83 -14.80 2.05 -19.55
N TRP A 84 -13.79 1.64 -18.81
CA TRP A 84 -13.36 2.34 -17.60
C TRP A 84 -12.17 3.25 -17.87
N GLU A 85 -12.14 4.39 -17.19
CA GLU A 85 -11.06 5.36 -17.23
C GLU A 85 -10.83 5.88 -15.82
N ILE A 86 -9.57 6.01 -15.40
CA ILE A 86 -9.22 6.54 -14.08
C ILE A 86 -8.51 7.87 -14.30
N THR A 87 -8.98 8.92 -13.63
CA THR A 87 -8.30 10.22 -13.64
C THR A 87 -7.96 10.68 -12.23
N ASP A 88 -6.91 11.48 -12.08
CA ASP A 88 -6.62 12.18 -10.83
C ASP A 88 -7.61 13.34 -10.59
N GLU A 89 -7.43 14.04 -9.47
CA GLU A 89 -8.22 15.23 -9.09
C GLU A 89 -8.08 16.41 -10.06
N ASN A 90 -6.99 16.48 -10.82
CA ASN A 90 -6.72 17.51 -11.81
C ASN A 90 -7.27 17.16 -13.19
N GLY A 91 -7.83 15.95 -13.35
CA GLY A 91 -8.38 15.44 -14.61
C GLY A 91 -7.34 14.76 -15.50
N ASN A 92 -6.10 14.55 -15.04
CA ASN A 92 -5.09 13.80 -15.79
C ASN A 92 -5.40 12.31 -15.72
N THR A 93 -5.15 11.59 -16.81
CA THR A 93 -5.31 10.13 -16.85
C THR A 93 -4.29 9.46 -15.91
N ALA A 94 -4.79 8.64 -14.99
CA ALA A 94 -3.94 7.83 -14.11
C ALA A 94 -3.27 6.71 -14.93
N VAL A 95 -2.04 6.38 -14.58
CA VAL A 95 -1.20 5.45 -15.34
C VAL A 95 -1.16 4.09 -14.66
N GLU A 96 -1.46 3.03 -15.41
CA GLU A 96 -1.33 1.65 -14.91
C GLU A 96 0.15 1.31 -14.64
N GLY A 97 0.42 0.67 -13.51
CA GLY A 97 1.77 0.38 -13.02
C GLY A 97 2.41 1.52 -12.21
N ILE A 98 1.79 2.70 -12.16
CA ILE A 98 2.24 3.85 -11.37
C ILE A 98 1.19 4.27 -10.34
N ASP A 99 -0.05 4.47 -10.77
CA ASP A 99 -1.16 4.89 -9.91
C ASP A 99 -2.05 3.72 -9.47
N TYR A 100 -2.23 2.72 -10.33
CA TYR A 100 -3.05 1.53 -10.07
C TYR A 100 -2.60 0.33 -10.91
N ILE A 101 -3.15 -0.83 -10.60
CA ILE A 101 -3.06 -2.07 -11.39
C ILE A 101 -4.49 -2.52 -11.70
N ALA A 102 -4.78 -2.92 -12.94
CA ALA A 102 -6.08 -3.47 -13.35
C ALA A 102 -5.92 -4.95 -13.76
N PRO A 103 -5.97 -5.91 -12.82
CA PRO A 103 -5.66 -7.32 -13.11
C PRO A 103 -6.49 -7.95 -14.22
N ASN A 104 -7.72 -7.47 -14.42
CA ASN A 104 -8.67 -7.96 -15.42
C ASN A 104 -8.83 -7.00 -16.61
N GLY A 105 -7.99 -5.96 -16.71
CA GLY A 105 -8.12 -4.87 -17.68
C GLY A 105 -9.29 -3.92 -17.40
N LEU A 106 -9.43 -2.90 -18.26
CA LEU A 106 -10.40 -1.80 -18.13
C LEU A 106 -11.62 -1.91 -19.09
N SER A 107 -11.70 -2.98 -19.88
CA SER A 107 -12.73 -3.17 -20.91
C SER A 107 -13.86 -4.11 -20.50
N ALA A 108 -13.90 -4.53 -19.24
CA ALA A 108 -14.92 -5.44 -18.72
C ALA A 108 -16.10 -4.66 -18.10
N ASN A 109 -17.29 -5.26 -18.09
CA ASN A 109 -18.49 -4.66 -17.47
C ASN A 109 -18.29 -4.36 -15.97
N ASN A 110 -17.46 -5.17 -15.32
CA ASN A 110 -16.93 -4.90 -13.99
C ASN A 110 -15.43 -4.73 -14.09
N VAL A 111 -14.88 -3.71 -13.43
CA VAL A 111 -13.44 -3.49 -13.33
C VAL A 111 -12.97 -3.80 -11.91
N SER A 112 -11.81 -4.43 -11.79
CA SER A 112 -11.13 -4.63 -10.52
C SER A 112 -9.82 -3.86 -10.55
N LEU A 113 -9.59 -3.03 -9.52
CA LEU A 113 -8.46 -2.12 -9.43
C LEU A 113 -7.73 -2.36 -8.11
N ILE A 114 -6.41 -2.31 -8.14
CA ILE A 114 -5.55 -2.19 -6.96
C ILE A 114 -4.86 -0.84 -7.06
N PHE A 115 -5.19 0.09 -6.18
CA PHE A 115 -4.52 1.38 -6.16
C PHE A 115 -3.16 1.27 -5.49
N LEU A 116 -2.14 1.83 -6.14
CA LEU A 116 -0.79 1.93 -5.60
C LEU A 116 -0.74 3.10 -4.60
N PRO A 117 0.03 2.99 -3.51
CA PRO A 117 0.15 4.09 -2.56
C PRO A 117 0.67 5.35 -3.25
N PRO A 118 -0.03 6.49 -3.15
CA PRO A 118 0.35 7.71 -3.86
C PRO A 118 1.67 8.30 -3.37
N TYR A 119 2.01 8.04 -2.11
CA TYR A 119 3.27 8.38 -1.46
C TYR A 119 3.36 7.61 -0.14
N ILE A 120 4.53 7.66 0.49
CA ILE A 120 4.86 6.97 1.74
C ILE A 120 4.94 8.00 2.87
N THR A 121 4.33 7.70 4.02
CA THR A 121 4.29 8.58 5.20
C THR A 121 4.84 7.87 6.44
N GLU A 122 5.28 8.65 7.43
CA GLU A 122 5.77 8.08 8.68
C GLU A 122 4.59 7.68 9.56
N LEU A 123 4.60 6.42 9.99
CA LEU A 123 3.70 5.92 11.03
C LEU A 123 4.15 6.44 12.39
N SER A 124 3.53 7.53 12.84
CA SER A 124 3.89 8.24 14.07
C SER A 124 2.70 8.44 15.00
N SER A 125 2.97 8.56 16.30
CA SER A 125 2.00 9.05 17.29
C SER A 125 1.91 10.58 17.34
N ASP A 126 2.76 11.32 16.61
CA ASP A 126 2.74 12.78 16.57
C ASP A 126 1.66 13.29 15.58
N PRO A 127 0.61 13.97 16.06
CA PRO A 127 -0.45 14.48 15.19
C PRO A 127 0.03 15.53 14.19
N ASN A 128 1.14 16.24 14.45
CA ASN A 128 1.67 17.22 13.52
C ASN A 128 2.32 16.57 12.29
N LEU A 129 2.94 15.40 12.46
CA LEU A 129 3.49 14.61 11.35
C LEU A 129 2.39 13.88 10.57
N MET A 130 1.26 13.58 11.22
CA MET A 130 0.11 12.93 10.58
C MET A 130 -0.78 13.90 9.79
N THR A 131 -0.85 15.18 10.19
CA THR A 131 -1.81 16.16 9.60
C THR A 131 -1.38 16.75 8.26
N SER A 132 -0.11 16.60 7.86
CA SER A 132 0.41 17.14 6.59
C SER A 132 0.00 16.34 5.36
N PHE A 133 -0.59 15.16 5.50
CA PHE A 133 -0.80 14.23 4.39
C PHE A 133 -2.28 13.98 4.10
N LYS A 134 -2.72 14.44 2.92
CA LYS A 134 -4.10 14.28 2.44
C LYS A 134 -4.19 13.09 1.48
N PRO A 135 -5.15 12.18 1.65
CA PRO A 135 -5.38 11.09 0.70
C PRO A 135 -5.46 11.60 -0.75
N LYS A 136 -4.86 10.88 -1.70
CA LYS A 136 -4.93 11.25 -3.13
C LYS A 136 -6.31 10.90 -3.67
N LEU A 137 -6.99 11.85 -4.29
CA LEU A 137 -8.31 11.62 -4.88
C LEU A 137 -8.16 11.18 -6.35
N TYR A 138 -8.87 10.12 -6.70
CA TYR A 138 -9.09 9.64 -8.06
C TYR A 138 -10.58 9.66 -8.40
N LEU A 139 -10.86 9.77 -9.68
CA LEU A 139 -12.20 9.63 -10.25
C LEU A 139 -12.20 8.38 -11.15
N VAL A 140 -12.97 7.38 -10.75
CA VAL A 140 -13.24 6.21 -11.59
C VAL A 140 -14.41 6.53 -12.50
N LYS A 141 -14.14 6.68 -13.79
CA LYS A 141 -15.11 7.03 -14.82
C LYS A 141 -15.52 5.78 -15.58
N ALA A 142 -16.81 5.62 -15.81
CA ALA A 142 -17.36 4.58 -16.66
C ALA A 142 -18.03 5.23 -17.86
N ARG A 143 -17.55 4.92 -19.07
CA ARG A 143 -18.25 5.22 -20.32
C ARG A 143 -19.13 4.02 -20.63
N VAL A 144 -20.44 4.22 -20.60
CA VAL A 144 -21.45 3.17 -20.75
C VAL A 144 -22.21 3.42 -22.05
N THR A 145 -22.15 2.45 -22.96
CA THR A 145 -22.93 2.44 -24.19
C THR A 145 -24.03 1.39 -24.07
N VAL A 146 -25.29 1.84 -24.08
CA VAL A 146 -26.47 0.97 -24.06
C VAL A 146 -27.04 0.89 -25.47
N ARG A 147 -27.20 -0.32 -26.00
CA ARG A 147 -27.80 -0.57 -27.32
C ARG A 147 -29.12 -1.31 -27.20
N ALA A 148 -30.14 -0.83 -27.91
CA ALA A 148 -31.47 -1.43 -27.99
C ALA A 148 -32.05 -1.26 -29.40
N GLY A 149 -32.43 -2.35 -30.07
CA GLY A 149 -33.14 -2.31 -31.36
C GLY A 149 -32.52 -1.39 -32.43
N GLY A 150 -31.18 -1.34 -32.52
CA GLY A 150 -30.43 -0.51 -33.47
C GLY A 150 -30.13 0.93 -33.02
N ASN A 151 -30.68 1.37 -31.89
CA ASN A 151 -30.36 2.66 -31.27
C ASN A 151 -29.29 2.49 -30.20
N ASN A 152 -28.43 3.50 -30.06
CA ASN A 152 -27.36 3.53 -29.06
C ASN A 152 -27.55 4.77 -28.17
N LEU A 153 -27.24 4.60 -26.89
CA LEU A 153 -27.16 5.66 -25.90
C LEU A 153 -25.81 5.61 -25.21
N ASP A 154 -25.08 6.72 -25.24
CA ASP A 154 -23.83 6.89 -24.51
C ASP A 154 -24.05 7.73 -23.26
N THR A 155 -23.53 7.26 -22.12
CA THR A 155 -23.50 8.01 -20.87
C THR A 155 -22.16 7.85 -20.18
N GLN A 156 -21.82 8.83 -19.36
CA GLN A 156 -20.59 8.82 -18.57
C GLN A 156 -20.93 8.98 -17.09
N LEU A 157 -20.41 8.06 -16.29
CA LEU A 157 -20.55 8.06 -14.84
C LEU A 157 -19.20 8.31 -14.20
N SER A 158 -19.18 8.83 -12.98
CA SER A 158 -17.96 9.05 -12.20
C SER A 158 -18.17 8.66 -10.76
N HIS A 159 -17.18 8.03 -10.16
CA HIS A 159 -17.18 7.66 -8.74
C HIS A 159 -15.87 8.13 -8.09
N PRO A 160 -15.93 8.98 -7.05
CA PRO A 160 -14.74 9.46 -6.37
C PRO A 160 -14.17 8.39 -5.44
N VAL A 161 -12.85 8.28 -5.46
CA VAL A 161 -12.08 7.32 -4.69
C VAL A 161 -10.92 8.06 -4.04
N SER A 162 -10.71 7.85 -2.75
CA SER A 162 -9.69 8.49 -1.94
C SER A 162 -8.69 7.42 -1.50
N VAL A 163 -7.47 7.45 -2.03
CA VAL A 163 -6.45 6.45 -1.73
C VAL A 163 -5.56 6.98 -0.62
N LEU A 164 -5.45 6.20 0.46
CA LEU A 164 -4.59 6.52 1.61
C LEU A 164 -3.12 6.33 1.25
N PRO A 165 -2.19 7.07 1.88
CA PRO A 165 -0.76 6.78 1.75
C PRO A 165 -0.37 5.45 2.40
N LEU A 166 0.82 4.95 2.07
CA LEU A 166 1.42 3.84 2.80
C LEU A 166 2.15 4.36 4.02
N GLU A 167 1.69 3.99 5.21
CA GLU A 167 2.32 4.38 6.47
C GLU A 167 3.40 3.37 6.86
N ILE A 168 4.64 3.82 7.01
CA ILE A 168 5.77 2.98 7.45
C ILE A 168 6.40 3.51 8.74
N PRO A 169 6.78 2.64 9.69
CA PRO A 169 7.45 3.06 10.90
C PRO A 169 8.94 3.31 10.65
N SER A 170 9.50 4.21 11.43
CA SER A 170 10.95 4.36 11.57
C SER A 170 11.47 3.33 12.58
N ILE A 171 12.30 2.38 12.12
CA ILE A 171 12.84 1.27 12.91
C ILE A 171 14.29 1.02 12.49
N ILE A 172 15.18 0.86 13.47
CA ILE A 172 16.48 0.21 13.27
C ILE A 172 16.45 -1.13 14.00
N ALA A 173 16.53 -2.22 13.25
CA ALA A 173 16.71 -3.56 13.81
C ALA A 173 18.19 -3.95 13.69
N ALA A 174 18.88 -4.12 14.82
CA ALA A 174 20.28 -4.52 14.85
C ALA A 174 20.41 -5.95 15.37
N PHE A 175 21.35 -6.69 14.79
CA PHE A 175 21.51 -8.12 15.01
C PHE A 175 22.96 -8.46 15.35
N ALA A 176 23.12 -9.43 16.25
CA ALA A 176 24.44 -9.90 16.67
C ALA A 176 25.10 -10.88 15.69
N HIS A 177 24.50 -11.10 14.52
CA HIS A 177 25.01 -12.02 13.50
C HIS A 177 24.91 -11.41 12.11
N LYS A 178 25.93 -11.61 11.27
CA LYS A 178 26.06 -11.09 9.88
C LYS A 178 25.00 -11.55 8.86
N HIS A 179 24.13 -12.47 9.24
CA HIS A 179 23.07 -13.01 8.36
C HIS A 179 21.69 -12.89 8.98
N PHE A 180 21.54 -11.98 9.96
CA PHE A 180 20.28 -11.77 10.68
C PHE A 180 19.76 -13.07 11.35
N ALA A 181 20.65 -14.02 11.65
CA ALA A 181 20.32 -15.38 12.03
C ALA A 181 20.56 -15.62 13.52
N SER A 182 19.75 -16.51 14.10
CA SER A 182 19.72 -16.86 15.53
C SER A 182 20.90 -17.70 16.04
N PHE A 183 21.73 -18.30 15.17
CA PHE A 183 22.59 -19.41 15.57
C PHE A 183 23.57 -19.05 16.70
N ILE A 184 23.37 -19.73 17.84
CA ILE A 184 24.19 -19.77 19.07
C ILE A 184 24.31 -18.44 19.84
N ARG A 185 24.13 -17.28 19.21
CA ARG A 185 24.10 -15.96 19.87
C ARG A 185 23.26 -14.92 19.12
N GLY A 186 22.36 -15.31 18.21
CA GLY A 186 21.63 -14.33 17.39
C GLY A 186 20.49 -13.67 18.16
N ARG A 187 20.80 -12.67 18.97
CA ARG A 187 19.80 -11.74 19.53
C ARG A 187 19.56 -10.59 18.56
N ALA A 188 18.41 -9.95 18.71
CA ALA A 188 18.04 -8.74 17.98
C ALA A 188 17.59 -7.65 18.95
N ILE A 189 17.94 -6.41 18.64
CA ILE A 189 17.43 -5.21 19.29
C ILE A 189 16.74 -4.34 18.24
N VAL A 190 15.59 -3.81 18.62
CA VAL A 190 14.76 -2.96 17.78
C VAL A 190 14.70 -1.58 18.43
N LEU A 191 15.27 -0.60 17.74
CA LEU A 191 15.31 0.80 18.17
C LEU A 191 14.26 1.57 17.37
N VAL A 192 13.44 2.37 18.06
CA VAL A 192 12.40 3.19 17.43
C VAL A 192 12.43 4.62 17.97
N PRO A 193 12.10 5.64 17.17
CA PRO A 193 12.14 7.01 17.64
C PRO A 193 11.05 7.30 18.69
N PRO A 194 11.15 8.41 19.45
CA PRO A 194 10.22 8.74 20.53
C PRO A 194 8.76 8.85 20.07
N ASN A 195 8.54 9.30 18.85
CA ASN A 195 7.24 9.49 18.21
C ASN A 195 6.72 8.22 17.51
N SER A 196 7.36 7.06 17.67
CA SER A 196 6.87 5.79 17.08
C SER A 196 5.59 5.28 17.78
N VAL A 197 4.70 4.61 17.05
CA VAL A 197 3.55 3.89 17.66
C VAL A 197 3.94 2.51 18.23
N ILE A 198 5.17 2.06 17.96
CA ILE A 198 5.66 0.74 18.37
C ILE A 198 6.20 0.83 19.78
N ARG A 199 5.57 0.07 20.70
CA ARG A 199 5.94 0.00 22.13
C ARG A 199 6.09 -1.43 22.63
N SER A 200 5.77 -2.42 21.81
CA SER A 200 5.80 -3.83 22.17
C SER A 200 6.05 -4.71 20.95
N THR A 201 6.55 -5.91 21.19
CA THR A 201 6.87 -6.89 20.14
C THR A 201 5.62 -7.30 19.38
N LYS A 202 4.48 -7.44 20.07
CA LYS A 202 3.18 -7.65 19.43
C LYS A 202 2.85 -6.53 18.44
N ARG A 203 2.94 -5.27 18.86
CA ARG A 203 2.63 -4.11 18.00
C ARG A 203 3.60 -4.00 16.83
N LEU A 204 4.88 -4.33 17.04
CA LEU A 204 5.89 -4.40 15.99
C LEU A 204 5.46 -5.39 14.89
N PHE A 205 5.17 -6.64 15.25
CA PHE A 205 4.77 -7.66 14.28
C PHE A 205 3.45 -7.34 13.60
N GLU A 206 2.43 -6.86 14.33
CA GLU A 206 1.17 -6.41 13.73
C GLU A 206 1.40 -5.33 12.67
N THR A 207 2.28 -4.36 12.97
CA THR A 207 2.62 -3.27 12.06
C THR A 207 3.34 -3.79 10.81
N LEU A 208 4.40 -4.59 10.99
CA LEU A 208 5.18 -5.13 9.86
C LEU A 208 4.34 -6.05 8.96
N ILE A 209 3.50 -6.90 9.54
CA ILE A 209 2.60 -7.80 8.80
C ILE A 209 1.55 -6.99 8.03
N ASN A 210 0.99 -5.93 8.65
CA ASN A 210 0.03 -5.07 7.96
C ASN A 210 0.64 -4.41 6.73
N ILE A 211 1.83 -3.81 6.87
CA ILE A 211 2.54 -3.16 5.76
C ILE A 211 2.87 -4.19 4.69
N LYS A 212 3.42 -5.36 5.08
CA LYS A 212 3.71 -6.48 4.17
C LYS A 212 2.48 -6.85 3.33
N ASN A 213 1.30 -6.96 3.95
CA ASN A 213 0.07 -7.31 3.25
C ASN A 213 -0.38 -6.20 2.28
N GLN A 214 -0.23 -4.93 2.66
CA GLN A 214 -0.54 -3.79 1.79
C GLN A 214 0.39 -3.76 0.56
N VAL A 215 1.70 -3.96 0.74
CA VAL A 215 2.65 -3.95 -0.39
C VAL A 215 2.65 -5.23 -1.22
N ALA A 216 2.14 -6.34 -0.69
CA ALA A 216 2.10 -7.62 -1.40
C ALA A 216 1.27 -7.57 -2.68
N ALA A 217 0.12 -6.89 -2.64
CA ALA A 217 -0.72 -6.70 -3.83
C ALA A 217 -0.08 -5.74 -4.86
N CYS A 218 0.87 -4.91 -4.42
CA CYS A 218 1.60 -3.95 -5.25
C CYS A 218 2.92 -4.51 -5.81
N SER A 219 3.24 -5.78 -5.53
CA SER A 219 4.54 -6.40 -5.88
C SER A 219 4.80 -6.60 -7.37
N VAL A 220 3.88 -6.18 -8.25
CA VAL A 220 4.13 -6.08 -9.70
C VAL A 220 5.09 -4.92 -10.01
N VAL A 221 5.15 -3.91 -9.13
CA VAL A 221 6.10 -2.81 -9.19
C VAL A 221 7.36 -3.17 -8.39
N THR A 222 8.52 -2.92 -8.98
CA THR A 222 9.83 -3.37 -8.46
C THR A 222 10.09 -2.86 -7.03
N ASP A 223 9.81 -1.60 -6.74
CA ASP A 223 10.11 -1.01 -5.42
C ASP A 223 9.27 -1.65 -4.30
N TYR A 224 7.98 -1.92 -4.56
CA TYR A 224 7.11 -2.59 -3.59
C TYR A 224 7.45 -4.09 -3.44
N PHE A 225 7.88 -4.74 -4.52
CA PHE A 225 8.40 -6.11 -4.45
C PHE A 225 9.63 -6.19 -3.55
N LEU A 226 10.59 -5.29 -3.74
CA LEU A 226 11.81 -5.21 -2.93
C LEU A 226 11.50 -4.88 -1.46
N LEU A 227 10.62 -3.90 -1.21
CA LEU A 227 10.16 -3.60 0.14
C LEU A 227 9.50 -4.80 0.81
N LYS A 228 8.63 -5.54 0.08
CA LYS A 228 8.02 -6.77 0.58
C LYS A 228 9.07 -7.80 0.98
N GLN A 229 10.07 -8.04 0.13
CA GLN A 229 11.16 -8.98 0.44
C GLN A 229 11.94 -8.57 1.69
N THR A 230 12.21 -7.28 1.84
CA THR A 230 12.87 -6.75 3.04
C THR A 230 12.01 -6.96 4.29
N LEU A 231 10.71 -6.73 4.20
CA LEU A 231 9.79 -6.98 5.31
C LEU A 231 9.72 -8.46 5.66
N ASP A 232 9.69 -9.35 4.67
CA ASP A 232 9.76 -10.80 4.89
C ASP A 232 11.05 -11.16 5.64
N LEU A 233 12.20 -10.67 5.17
CA LEU A 233 13.50 -10.92 5.81
C LEU A 233 13.57 -10.37 7.24
N LEU A 234 13.05 -9.15 7.48
CA LEU A 234 13.02 -8.54 8.81
C LEU A 234 12.13 -9.34 9.76
N ILE A 235 10.94 -9.72 9.32
CA ILE A 235 10.00 -10.51 10.12
C ILE A 235 10.65 -11.86 10.47
N ASP A 236 11.22 -12.57 9.50
CA ASP A 236 11.85 -13.87 9.72
C ASP A 236 13.05 -13.76 10.67
N ALA A 237 13.88 -12.73 10.51
CA ALA A 237 15.02 -12.48 11.39
C ALA A 237 14.59 -12.21 12.84
N LEU A 238 13.56 -11.38 13.02
CA LEU A 238 13.01 -11.06 14.35
C LEU A 238 12.34 -12.26 15.01
N ILE A 239 11.59 -13.07 14.25
CA ILE A 239 10.96 -14.32 14.76
C ILE A 239 12.04 -15.33 15.17
N SER A 240 13.13 -15.41 14.41
CA SER A 240 14.21 -16.34 14.73
C SER A 240 14.99 -15.94 15.99
N SER A 241 14.91 -14.67 16.41
CA SER A 241 15.63 -14.15 17.58
C SER A 241 14.84 -14.43 18.87
N PRO A 242 15.48 -14.92 19.95
CA PRO A 242 14.83 -15.08 21.24
C PRO A 242 14.49 -13.70 21.81
N GLU A 243 13.20 -13.36 21.78
CA GLU A 243 12.59 -12.12 22.29
C GLU A 243 13.31 -10.82 21.89
N PRO A 244 13.01 -10.24 20.72
CA PRO A 244 13.61 -8.97 20.31
C PRO A 244 13.26 -7.87 21.33
N GLN A 245 14.30 -7.21 21.85
CA GLN A 245 14.16 -6.11 22.80
C GLN A 245 13.79 -4.82 22.04
N ILE A 246 12.79 -4.09 22.52
CA ILE A 246 12.38 -2.81 21.92
C ILE A 246 12.80 -1.65 22.82
N TRP A 247 13.50 -0.70 22.24
CA TRP A 247 13.92 0.53 22.91
C TRP A 247 13.41 1.76 22.16
N VAL A 248 12.91 2.73 22.92
CA VAL A 248 12.32 3.96 22.41
C VAL A 248 13.21 5.13 22.78
N GLY A 249 13.63 5.92 21.79
CA GLY A 249 14.54 7.03 22.01
C GLY A 249 14.97 7.70 20.71
N LYS A 250 15.47 8.93 20.79
CA LYS A 250 16.11 9.60 19.65
C LYS A 250 17.56 9.14 19.49
N GLU A 251 18.19 8.89 20.63
CA GLU A 251 19.58 8.52 20.77
C GLU A 251 19.67 7.34 21.74
N PHE A 252 20.51 6.37 21.39
CA PHE A 252 20.69 5.14 22.15
C PHE A 252 22.17 4.96 22.47
N ASN A 253 22.51 4.96 23.76
CA ASN A 253 23.82 4.51 24.22
C ASN A 253 23.77 3.00 24.41
N LEU A 254 24.36 2.25 23.49
CA LEU A 254 24.36 0.79 23.50
C LEU A 254 25.16 0.21 24.66
N ASN A 255 26.01 1.00 25.32
CA ASN A 255 26.68 0.61 26.58
C ASN A 255 25.70 0.50 27.76
N GLU A 256 24.53 1.12 27.67
CA GLU A 256 23.51 1.13 28.73
C GLU A 256 22.40 0.10 28.48
N ILE A 257 22.40 -0.54 27.31
CA ILE A 257 21.36 -1.47 26.91
C ILE A 257 21.87 -2.91 27.09
N PRO A 258 21.26 -3.72 27.98
CA PRO A 258 21.73 -5.06 28.30
C PRO A 258 21.54 -6.02 27.13
N TYR A 259 22.58 -6.82 26.86
CA TYR A 259 22.58 -7.87 25.86
C TYR A 259 21.93 -9.14 26.41
N GLY A 260 20.60 -9.14 26.41
CA GLY A 260 19.81 -10.22 27.00
C GLY A 260 19.80 -10.21 28.52
N ASP A 261 19.91 -11.39 29.13
CA ASP A 261 19.91 -11.57 30.58
C ASP A 261 21.32 -11.45 31.21
N ALA A 262 22.32 -11.11 30.39
CA ALA A 262 23.70 -11.02 30.82
C ALA A 262 24.08 -9.57 31.14
N ASP A 263 25.04 -9.39 32.06
CA ASP A 263 25.60 -8.08 32.45
C ASP A 263 26.45 -7.41 31.35
N PHE A 264 26.41 -7.90 30.10
CA PHE A 264 27.14 -7.34 28.98
C PHE A 264 26.25 -6.40 28.17
N PRO A 265 26.76 -5.24 27.71
CA PRO A 265 25.97 -4.34 26.89
C PRO A 265 25.89 -4.76 25.42
N TRP A 266 24.93 -4.18 24.70
CA TRP A 266 24.82 -4.31 23.23
C TRP A 266 25.96 -3.64 22.47
N ALA A 267 26.68 -2.72 23.10
CA ALA A 267 27.89 -2.16 22.53
C ALA A 267 28.88 -3.28 22.16
N ASN A 268 29.51 -3.19 20.99
CA ASN A 268 30.40 -4.23 20.47
C ASN A 268 29.71 -5.55 20.09
N GLN A 269 28.38 -5.61 20.00
CA GLN A 269 27.67 -6.84 19.63
C GLN A 269 27.01 -6.78 18.25
N ILE A 270 26.93 -5.62 17.59
CA ILE A 270 26.20 -5.47 16.32
C ILE A 270 27.08 -5.87 15.15
N ASP A 271 26.65 -6.88 14.38
CA ASP A 271 27.32 -7.33 13.16
C ASP A 271 26.57 -6.92 11.88
N SER A 272 25.26 -6.74 12.00
CA SER A 272 24.37 -6.36 10.89
C SER A 272 23.18 -5.56 11.40
N PHE A 273 22.55 -4.79 10.51
CA PHE A 273 21.32 -4.08 10.84
C PHE A 273 20.42 -3.93 9.60
N MET A 274 19.16 -3.62 9.88
CA MET A 274 18.17 -3.18 8.92
C MET A 274 17.62 -1.84 9.40
N PHE A 275 17.48 -0.88 8.49
CA PHE A 275 16.85 0.40 8.77
C PHE A 275 15.64 0.54 7.85
N LEU A 276 14.46 0.68 8.43
CA LEU A 276 13.19 0.92 7.75
C LEU A 276 12.71 2.30 8.18
N SER A 277 12.48 3.23 7.25
CA SER A 277 11.99 4.58 7.55
C SER A 277 11.58 5.29 6.25
N LEU A 278 11.14 6.54 6.35
CA LEU A 278 10.83 7.34 5.16
C LEU A 278 12.08 7.62 4.31
N PRO A 279 11.92 7.74 2.98
CA PRO A 279 12.96 8.28 2.12
C PRO A 279 13.49 9.64 2.65
N GLY A 280 14.81 9.83 2.59
CA GLY A 280 15.51 11.01 3.13
C GLY A 280 15.82 10.97 4.62
N ARG A 281 15.28 9.99 5.37
CA ARG A 281 15.61 9.82 6.79
C ARG A 281 17.04 9.32 6.94
N THR A 282 17.69 9.82 7.99
CA THR A 282 19.10 9.51 8.28
C THR A 282 19.23 8.86 9.65
N ALA A 283 20.05 7.82 9.72
CA ALA A 283 20.49 7.20 10.96
C ALA A 283 22.02 7.33 11.07
N SER A 284 22.48 7.75 12.25
CA SER A 284 23.89 7.90 12.60
C SER A 284 24.34 6.80 13.53
N PHE A 285 25.51 6.22 13.24
CA PHE A 285 26.14 5.16 13.99
C PHE A 285 27.54 5.61 14.39
N SER A 286 27.91 5.47 15.67
CA SER A 286 29.19 5.97 16.18
C SER A 286 29.80 5.07 17.24
N ASN A 287 31.14 5.06 17.28
CA ASN A 287 31.97 4.29 18.20
C ASN A 287 32.55 5.24 19.27
N GLY A 288 31.72 5.65 20.22
CA GLY A 288 32.16 6.29 21.46
C GLY A 288 32.55 7.78 21.42
N VAL A 289 32.47 8.37 22.62
CA VAL A 289 32.56 9.81 22.94
C VAL A 289 34.00 10.36 22.93
N ARG A 290 35.02 9.53 22.67
CA ARG A 290 36.43 9.96 22.63
C ARG A 290 36.74 10.63 21.30
N SER A 291 37.12 11.91 21.39
CA SER A 291 37.49 12.97 20.41
C SER A 291 37.67 12.71 18.90
N ASN A 292 37.75 11.47 18.41
CA ASN A 292 38.07 11.18 17.02
C ASN A 292 36.95 10.42 16.25
N ALA A 293 35.88 9.98 16.92
CA ALA A 293 34.68 9.36 16.31
C ALA A 293 34.97 8.34 15.18
N GLN A 294 36.06 7.58 15.32
CA GLN A 294 36.57 6.70 14.26
C GLN A 294 35.60 5.56 13.97
N GLY A 295 35.36 5.28 12.69
CA GLY A 295 34.34 4.31 12.28
C GLY A 295 32.91 4.82 12.45
N ALA A 296 32.68 6.13 12.64
CA ALA A 296 31.33 6.68 12.58
C ALA A 296 30.85 6.77 11.12
N PHE A 297 29.59 6.42 10.91
CA PHE A 297 28.96 6.46 9.59
C PHE A 297 27.51 6.90 9.68
N ARG A 298 27.00 7.40 8.56
CA ARG A 298 25.62 7.79 8.35
C ARG A 298 25.02 7.00 7.22
N ILE A 299 23.73 6.76 7.35
CA ILE A 299 22.93 6.11 6.33
C ILE A 299 21.73 6.98 6.09
N THR A 300 21.60 7.42 4.85
CA THR A 300 20.47 8.22 4.39
C THR A 300 19.71 7.42 3.35
N LEU A 301 18.42 7.23 3.59
CA LEU A 301 17.55 6.55 2.63
C LEU A 301 17.35 7.44 1.40
N ASP A 302 17.51 6.88 0.20
CA ASP A 302 17.47 7.66 -1.04
C ASP A 302 16.06 8.19 -1.35
N VAL A 303 15.95 9.51 -1.47
CA VAL A 303 14.71 10.23 -1.81
C VAL A 303 14.32 9.98 -3.27
N ASN A 304 15.29 9.88 -4.18
CA ASN A 304 15.05 9.83 -5.62
C ASN A 304 14.42 8.50 -6.06
N HIS A 305 14.71 7.43 -5.33
CA HIS A 305 14.19 6.09 -5.59
C HIS A 305 13.09 5.67 -4.62
N GLN A 306 12.59 6.61 -3.79
CA GLN A 306 11.61 6.34 -2.74
C GLN A 306 11.95 5.13 -1.86
N ASN A 307 13.26 4.87 -1.68
CA ASN A 307 13.74 3.74 -0.92
C ASN A 307 13.34 3.92 0.54
N SER A 308 12.51 3.01 1.04
CA SER A 308 12.03 3.05 2.43
C SER A 308 12.86 2.20 3.38
N TYR A 309 13.94 1.59 2.88
CA TYR A 309 14.72 0.66 3.66
C TYR A 309 16.19 0.63 3.24
N VAL A 310 17.04 0.15 4.15
CA VAL A 310 18.37 -0.34 3.85
C VAL A 310 18.70 -1.55 4.71
N LEU A 311 19.51 -2.44 4.17
CA LEU A 311 20.06 -3.61 4.84
C LEU A 311 21.58 -3.50 4.80
N CYS A 312 22.24 -3.77 5.93
CA CYS A 312 23.68 -3.94 5.98
C CYS A 312 23.97 -5.28 6.63
N ARG A 313 24.40 -6.26 5.82
CA ARG A 313 24.65 -7.62 6.27
C ARG A 313 25.95 -7.77 7.04
N SER A 314 26.94 -6.91 6.83
CA SER A 314 28.22 -7.05 7.51
C SER A 314 28.93 -5.73 7.70
N LEU A 315 29.26 -5.44 8.95
CA LEU A 315 30.08 -4.31 9.37
C LEU A 315 31.59 -4.64 9.40
N GLN A 316 31.98 -5.83 8.95
CA GLN A 316 33.37 -6.31 9.04
C GLN A 316 34.30 -5.71 7.96
N TYR A 317 33.81 -4.87 7.06
CA TYR A 317 34.60 -4.28 5.98
C TYR A 317 34.73 -2.77 6.16
N LYS A 318 35.81 -2.16 5.66
CA LYS A 318 36.02 -0.69 5.65
C LYS A 318 34.94 0.09 4.88
N LYS A 319 34.16 -0.55 4.02
CA LYS A 319 32.96 -0.01 3.39
C LYS A 319 31.87 -1.09 3.37
N PRO A 320 30.98 -1.13 4.38
CA PRO A 320 29.90 -2.10 4.46
C PRO A 320 29.04 -2.03 3.22
N ALA A 321 28.68 -3.19 2.69
CA ALA A 321 27.74 -3.26 1.59
C ALA A 321 26.34 -2.99 2.12
N THR A 322 25.67 -2.03 1.50
CA THR A 322 24.25 -1.73 1.72
C THR A 322 23.41 -2.29 0.57
N GLU A 323 22.26 -2.86 0.92
CA GLU A 323 21.23 -3.25 -0.04
C GLU A 323 19.98 -2.39 0.23
N PRO A 324 19.38 -1.77 -0.80
CA PRO A 324 19.79 -1.78 -2.20
C PRO A 324 21.08 -0.96 -2.45
N PHE A 325 21.82 -1.29 -3.50
CA PHE A 325 23.15 -0.69 -3.81
C PHE A 325 23.13 0.83 -4.05
N ASN A 326 21.95 1.41 -4.27
CA ASN A 326 21.73 2.84 -4.48
C ASN A 326 21.59 3.64 -3.17
N THR A 327 21.52 2.99 -2.00
CA THR A 327 21.48 3.71 -0.72
C THR A 327 22.89 4.14 -0.29
N GLU A 328 23.08 5.45 -0.12
CA GLU A 328 24.36 6.06 0.23
C GLU A 328 24.71 5.80 1.72
N LEU A 329 25.77 5.03 1.94
CA LEU A 329 26.46 4.94 3.23
C LEU A 329 27.61 5.95 3.22
N SER A 330 27.44 7.02 3.98
CA SER A 330 28.43 8.09 4.15
C SER A 330 29.32 7.80 5.35
N ILE A 331 30.60 7.53 5.10
CA ILE A 331 31.60 7.34 6.15
C ILE A 331 32.03 8.73 6.66
N LEU A 332 31.80 9.02 7.93
CA LEU A 332 32.18 10.32 8.53
C LEU A 332 33.65 10.32 8.93
N HIS A 333 34.11 9.21 9.50
CA HIS A 333 35.49 9.01 9.89
C HIS A 333 35.89 7.57 9.58
N ASP A 334 36.95 7.40 8.78
CA ASP A 334 37.49 6.09 8.45
C ASP A 334 37.79 5.29 9.72
N PRO A 335 37.47 3.98 9.74
CA PRO A 335 37.94 3.11 10.81
C PRO A 335 39.47 3.00 10.74
N VAL A 336 40.11 2.90 11.91
CA VAL A 336 41.58 2.74 12.03
C VAL A 336 42.03 1.37 11.53
N ASP A 337 41.18 0.36 11.74
CA ASP A 337 41.36 -0.99 11.23
C ASP A 337 40.62 -1.14 9.89
N ASP A 338 40.93 -2.17 9.09
CA ASP A 338 40.25 -2.44 7.79
C ASP A 338 38.76 -2.87 7.95
N THR A 339 38.18 -2.67 9.13
CA THR A 339 36.82 -3.08 9.51
C THR A 339 36.16 -1.95 10.30
N PHE A 340 34.86 -1.67 10.09
CA PHE A 340 34.10 -0.84 11.04
C PHE A 340 34.02 -1.48 12.43
N SER A 341 34.25 -2.80 12.48
CA SER A 341 34.17 -3.63 13.68
C SER A 341 32.78 -3.56 14.31
N ASN A 342 32.48 -4.47 15.24
CA ASN A 342 31.20 -4.52 15.95
C ASN A 342 31.00 -3.33 16.91
N ARG A 343 31.90 -2.33 16.90
CA ARG A 343 32.11 -1.30 17.94
C ARG A 343 31.09 -0.18 18.00
N ILE A 344 29.91 -0.37 17.42
CA ILE A 344 28.85 0.62 17.52
C ILE A 344 28.49 0.76 19.00
N GLU A 345 28.66 1.98 19.51
CA GLU A 345 28.35 2.34 20.89
C GLU A 345 27.12 3.24 20.95
N LYS A 346 26.85 4.01 19.90
CA LYS A 346 25.72 4.94 19.86
C LYS A 346 25.04 4.95 18.50
N ILE A 347 23.72 4.88 18.54
CA ILE A 347 22.82 5.01 17.37
C ILE A 347 21.91 6.21 17.58
N THR A 348 21.69 7.01 16.54
CA THR A 348 20.84 8.20 16.62
C THR A 348 19.97 8.32 15.39
N PHE A 349 18.67 8.53 15.59
CA PHE A 349 17.76 8.97 14.53
C PHE A 349 18.00 10.47 14.30
N GLU A 350 18.48 10.85 13.12
CA GLU A 350 18.64 12.25 12.79
C GLU A 350 17.30 12.85 12.34
N GLU A 351 17.00 14.05 12.83
CA GLU A 351 15.88 14.81 12.31
C GLU A 351 16.19 15.22 10.88
N SER A 352 15.24 14.99 9.98
CA SER A 352 15.29 15.56 8.63
C SER A 352 15.32 17.08 8.78
N LYS A 353 16.40 17.73 8.32
CA LYS A 353 16.34 19.17 8.13
C LYS A 353 15.27 19.43 7.05
N PRO A 354 14.30 20.32 7.32
CA PRO A 354 13.22 20.63 6.38
C PRO A 354 13.73 21.22 5.07
#